data_AF-A0A2U1J4U1-F1
#
_entry.id   AF-A0A2U1J4U1-F1
#
_cell.length_a   1.000
_cell.length_b   1.000
_cell.length_c   1.000
_cell.angle_alpha   90.00
_cell.angle_beta   90.00
_cell.angle_gamma   90.00
#
_symmetry.space_group_name_H-M   'P 1'
#
loop_
_entity.id
_entity.type
_entity.pdbx_description
1 polymer ?
#
loop_
_entity_poly.entity_id
_entity_poly.type
_entity_poly.pdbx_seq_one_letter_code
_entity_poly.pdbx_strand_id
1 'polypeptide(L)'
;MAHLAISLRSVISPATNYRLSFQAINSTANTVQKSFSNLLGNIYGTIVGQSTRKVFNLGEILGQWILKAVPKKKTTHSKKRMRSAGKGLKNRTDIVRCSGCGKAKLLGHLCLYCYKDIRRKLRLGNLKGSLA
;
A
#
# COMPACT_ATOMS: atom_id res chain seq x y z
N MET A 1 20.29 14.18 -47.20
CA MET A 1 21.57 14.02 -46.47
C MET A 1 21.27 14.18 -44.99
N ALA A 2 21.35 13.22 -44.09
CA ALA A 2 21.58 11.79 -44.14
C ALA A 2 20.65 11.16 -43.06
N HIS A 3 19.98 10.07 -43.41
CA HIS A 3 19.38 9.15 -42.44
C HIS A 3 20.49 8.24 -41.92
N LEU A 4 20.57 7.99 -40.62
CA LEU A 4 21.21 6.79 -40.10
C LEU A 4 20.40 6.21 -38.94
N ALA A 5 19.74 5.10 -39.25
CA ALA A 5 19.18 4.13 -38.33
C ALA A 5 20.26 3.09 -38.01
N ILE A 6 20.36 2.66 -36.75
CA ILE A 6 21.18 1.51 -36.31
C ILE A 6 20.31 0.77 -35.27
N SER A 7 19.56 -0.24 -35.71
CA SER A 7 19.90 -1.67 -35.79
C SER A 7 19.63 -2.41 -34.47
N LEU A 8 18.57 -3.20 -34.51
CA LEU A 8 18.12 -4.17 -33.51
C LEU A 8 18.98 -5.45 -33.57
N ARG A 9 19.28 -6.04 -32.40
CA ARG A 9 19.59 -7.47 -32.20
C ARG A 9 19.35 -7.78 -30.71
N SER A 10 18.21 -8.35 -30.30
CA SER A 10 17.83 -9.77 -30.31
C SER A 10 18.79 -10.70 -29.55
N VAL A 11 18.45 -11.09 -28.32
CA VAL A 11 18.76 -12.43 -27.79
C VAL A 11 17.58 -12.91 -26.94
N ILE A 12 17.07 -14.06 -27.35
CA ILE A 12 15.96 -14.84 -26.79
C ILE A 12 16.53 -15.85 -25.76
N SER A 13 15.66 -16.25 -24.82
CA SER A 13 15.76 -17.14 -23.63
C SER A 13 16.60 -18.45 -23.75
N PRO A 14 16.83 -19.18 -22.62
CA PRO A 14 15.82 -20.16 -22.15
C PRO A 14 15.69 -20.32 -20.63
N ALA A 15 14.55 -20.89 -20.23
CA ALA A 15 14.26 -21.43 -18.92
C ALA A 15 15.08 -22.70 -18.64
N THR A 16 15.47 -22.93 -17.38
CA THR A 16 15.81 -24.26 -16.87
C THR A 16 15.38 -24.43 -15.42
N ASN A 17 14.40 -25.31 -15.23
CA ASN A 17 14.02 -25.92 -13.95
C ASN A 17 15.12 -26.88 -13.48
N TYR A 18 15.40 -26.94 -12.18
CA TYR A 18 16.01 -28.13 -11.57
C TYR A 18 15.18 -28.55 -10.34
N ARG A 19 14.61 -29.74 -10.47
CA ARG A 19 13.94 -30.52 -9.42
C ARG A 19 14.74 -31.79 -9.28
N LEU A 20 15.53 -31.94 -8.22
CA LEU A 20 16.14 -33.18 -7.75
C LEU A 20 16.49 -32.95 -6.27
N SER A 21 16.33 -33.84 -5.30
CA SER A 21 15.66 -35.13 -5.15
C SER A 21 15.91 -35.48 -3.68
N PHE A 22 14.86 -35.88 -2.96
CA PHE A 22 14.99 -36.52 -1.66
C PHE A 22 15.69 -37.87 -1.84
N GLN A 23 16.69 -38.20 -1.01
CA GLN A 23 16.78 -39.46 -0.25
C GLN A 23 18.11 -39.61 0.51
N ALA A 24 17.99 -40.24 1.68
CA ALA A 24 18.99 -40.99 2.44
C ALA A 24 19.96 -40.23 3.37
N ILE A 25 19.53 -40.01 4.62
CA ILE A 25 20.44 -39.94 5.78
C ILE A 25 19.94 -40.94 6.85
N ASN A 26 19.80 -42.21 6.47
CA ASN A 26 19.56 -43.30 7.41
C ASN A 26 20.90 -43.90 7.83
N SER A 27 21.77 -43.15 8.51
CA SER A 27 23.03 -43.68 9.08
C SER A 27 23.66 -42.79 10.16
N THR A 28 22.89 -42.10 11.03
CA THR A 28 23.49 -41.41 12.20
C THR A 28 22.51 -41.36 13.40
N ALA A 29 21.87 -42.48 13.73
CA ALA A 29 20.85 -42.51 14.80
C ALA A 29 21.42 -42.56 16.24
N ASN A 30 22.69 -42.93 16.45
CA ASN A 30 23.16 -43.30 17.80
C ASN A 30 24.07 -42.26 18.49
N THR A 31 24.47 -41.17 17.83
CA THR A 31 25.22 -40.03 18.44
C THR A 31 24.35 -38.80 18.70
N VAL A 32 23.17 -38.71 18.10
CA VAL A 32 22.24 -37.58 18.27
C VAL A 32 21.47 -37.65 19.58
N GLN A 33 21.13 -38.85 20.09
CA GLN A 33 20.32 -38.99 21.31
C GLN A 33 20.98 -38.45 22.59
N LYS A 34 22.32 -38.59 22.74
CA LYS A 34 23.06 -38.06 23.90
C LYS A 34 23.26 -36.55 23.87
N SER A 35 23.11 -35.92 22.70
CA SER A 35 23.16 -34.47 22.55
C SER A 35 21.80 -33.81 22.84
N PHE A 36 20.70 -34.56 22.68
CA PHE A 36 19.34 -34.05 22.90
C PHE A 36 18.98 -33.92 24.39
N SER A 37 19.43 -34.83 25.25
CA SER A 37 19.17 -34.75 26.70
C SER A 37 19.86 -33.56 27.36
N ASN A 38 21.07 -33.21 26.91
CA ASN A 38 21.83 -32.05 27.42
C ASN A 38 21.29 -30.71 26.90
N LEU A 39 20.65 -30.71 25.73
CA LEU A 39 19.96 -29.55 25.20
C LEU A 39 18.66 -29.28 25.97
N LEU A 40 17.86 -30.32 26.25
CA LEU A 40 16.61 -30.17 27.00
C LEU A 40 16.85 -29.76 28.47
N GLY A 41 17.88 -30.26 29.14
CA GLY A 41 18.21 -29.86 30.52
C GLY A 41 18.55 -28.37 30.67
N ASN A 42 19.26 -27.79 29.70
CA ASN A 42 19.58 -26.35 29.69
C ASN A 42 18.40 -25.46 29.29
N ILE A 43 17.47 -25.98 28.47
CA ILE A 43 16.22 -25.29 28.13
C ILE A 43 15.27 -25.24 29.34
N TYR A 44 15.16 -26.32 30.13
CA TYR A 44 14.33 -26.30 31.34
C TYR A 44 14.89 -25.35 32.42
N GLY A 45 16.22 -25.22 32.57
CA GLY A 45 16.84 -24.28 33.52
C GLY A 45 16.66 -22.80 33.17
N THR A 46 16.51 -22.47 31.88
CA THR A 46 16.29 -21.08 31.41
C THR A 46 14.82 -20.68 31.34
N ILE A 47 13.89 -21.63 31.21
CA ILE A 47 12.44 -21.34 31.27
C ILE A 47 11.97 -21.08 32.71
N VAL A 48 12.57 -21.75 33.70
CA VAL A 48 12.19 -21.62 35.13
C VAL A 48 13.03 -20.55 35.86
N GLY A 49 14.14 -20.12 35.27
CA GLY A 49 14.94 -18.98 35.71
C GLY A 49 14.27 -17.64 35.39
N GLN A 50 13.33 -17.24 36.24
CA GLN A 50 12.77 -15.90 36.48
C GLN A 50 13.42 -14.74 35.70
N SER A 51 13.12 -14.62 34.42
CA SER A 51 13.24 -13.35 33.69
C SER A 51 11.94 -12.59 33.94
N THR A 52 11.96 -11.68 34.91
CA THR A 52 10.92 -10.66 35.15
C THR A 52 10.80 -9.74 33.94
N ARG A 53 10.21 -10.24 32.84
CA ARG A 53 9.72 -9.36 31.77
C ARG A 53 8.57 -8.57 32.40
N LYS A 54 8.83 -7.31 32.79
CA LYS A 54 7.76 -6.34 32.97
C LYS A 54 6.96 -6.36 31.67
N VAL A 55 5.79 -6.98 31.71
CA VAL A 55 4.79 -6.83 30.67
C VAL A 55 4.44 -5.35 30.74
N PHE A 56 4.98 -4.55 29.82
CA PHE A 56 4.61 -3.14 29.75
C PHE A 56 3.12 -3.10 29.43
N ASN A 57 2.31 -2.77 30.43
CA ASN A 57 0.89 -2.57 30.23
C ASN A 57 0.73 -1.40 29.25
N LEU A 58 -0.04 -1.61 28.20
CA LEU A 58 -0.37 -0.55 27.24
C LEU A 58 -0.98 0.67 27.94
N GLY A 59 -1.71 0.43 29.04
CA GLY A 59 -2.24 1.45 29.94
C GLY A 59 -1.20 2.21 30.76
N GLU A 60 -0.02 1.65 31.07
CA GLU A 60 1.08 2.40 31.72
C GLU A 60 1.88 3.22 30.71
N ILE A 61 2.16 2.66 29.52
CA ILE A 61 2.87 3.37 28.45
C ILE A 61 2.04 4.56 27.95
N LEU A 62 0.73 4.40 27.76
CA LEU A 62 -0.12 5.48 27.26
C LEU A 62 -0.70 6.33 28.41
N GLY A 63 -0.94 5.74 29.58
CA GLY A 63 -1.74 6.29 30.67
C GLY A 63 -1.35 7.64 31.25
N GLN A 64 -0.06 7.92 31.34
CA GLN A 64 0.42 9.01 32.20
C GLN A 64 0.71 10.31 31.45
N TRP A 65 1.11 10.24 30.17
CA TRP A 65 1.45 11.42 29.36
C TRP A 65 0.38 11.75 28.31
N ILE A 66 -0.30 10.76 27.71
CA ILE A 66 -1.33 11.03 26.69
C ILE A 66 -2.62 11.55 27.31
N LEU A 67 -3.05 11.02 28.47
CA LEU A 67 -4.27 11.45 29.16
C LEU A 67 -4.13 12.84 29.81
N LYS A 68 -2.89 13.33 29.97
CA LYS A 68 -2.58 14.70 30.42
C LYS A 68 -2.31 15.66 29.25
N ALA A 69 -2.32 15.20 28.00
CA ALA A 69 -2.00 16.01 26.83
C ALA A 69 -3.19 16.91 26.41
N VAL A 70 -3.56 17.84 27.28
CA VAL A 70 -4.52 18.91 26.98
C VAL A 70 -3.73 20.18 26.62
N PRO A 71 -4.14 20.96 25.60
CA PRO A 71 -3.55 22.25 25.33
C PRO A 71 -3.59 23.14 26.57
N LYS A 72 -2.42 23.50 27.11
CA LYS A 72 -2.33 24.28 28.36
C LYS A 72 -2.98 25.67 28.25
N LYS A 73 -3.00 26.25 27.04
CA LYS A 73 -3.49 27.61 26.76
C LYS A 73 -4.17 27.68 25.38
N LYS A 74 -5.14 28.59 25.27
CA LYS A 74 -5.80 28.93 24.00
C LYS A 74 -4.78 29.50 23.01
N THR A 75 -4.89 29.11 21.75
CA THR A 75 -4.04 29.67 20.69
C THR A 75 -4.45 31.12 20.35
N THR A 76 -3.46 32.00 20.11
CA THR A 76 -3.74 33.38 19.70
C THR A 76 -4.28 33.43 18.27
N HIS A 77 -5.04 34.48 17.95
CA HIS A 77 -5.59 34.68 16.60
C HIS A 77 -4.48 34.69 15.52
N SER A 78 -3.35 35.36 15.81
CA SER A 78 -2.18 35.37 14.93
C SER A 78 -1.62 33.96 14.68
N LYS A 79 -1.38 33.16 15.73
CA LYS A 79 -0.89 31.78 15.58
C LYS A 79 -1.87 30.88 14.81
N LYS A 80 -3.19 31.08 14.96
CA LYS A 80 -4.19 30.37 14.16
C LYS A 80 -4.10 30.78 12.68
N ARG A 81 -4.05 32.08 12.39
CA ARG A 81 -3.97 32.63 11.03
C ARG A 81 -2.71 32.17 10.29
N MET A 82 -1.55 32.17 10.96
CA MET A 82 -0.29 31.69 10.38
C MET A 82 -0.38 30.22 9.98
N ARG A 83 -0.98 29.36 10.81
CA ARG A 83 -1.17 27.93 10.49
C ARG A 83 -2.15 27.70 9.33
N SER A 84 -3.12 28.58 9.12
CA SER A 84 -4.07 28.48 8.00
C SER A 84 -3.58 29.13 6.71
N ALA A 85 -2.61 30.05 6.77
CA ALA A 85 -2.20 30.86 5.62
C ALA A 85 -1.68 30.02 4.44
N GLY A 86 -0.96 28.92 4.69
CA GLY A 86 -0.43 28.05 3.63
C GLY A 86 -1.43 27.05 3.04
N LYS A 87 -2.71 27.08 3.46
CA LYS A 87 -3.72 26.07 3.12
C LYS A 87 -4.78 26.57 2.12
N GLY A 88 -4.45 27.60 1.34
CA GLY A 88 -5.35 28.13 0.30
C GLY A 88 -5.61 27.15 -0.84
N LEU A 89 -6.74 27.32 -1.54
CA LEU A 89 -7.05 26.55 -2.74
C LEU A 89 -6.06 26.93 -3.85
N LYS A 90 -5.37 25.94 -4.41
CA LYS A 90 -4.49 26.15 -5.56
C LYS A 90 -5.32 26.42 -6.81
N ASN A 91 -4.92 27.43 -7.58
CA ASN A 91 -5.52 27.71 -8.89
C ASN A 91 -5.26 26.55 -9.84
N ARG A 92 -6.31 26.11 -10.52
CA ARG A 92 -6.30 25.00 -11.48
C ARG A 92 -6.16 25.56 -12.90
N THR A 93 -5.10 25.16 -13.60
CA THR A 93 -4.81 25.57 -15.00
C THR A 93 -5.23 24.49 -16.01
N ASP A 94 -5.70 23.35 -15.51
CA ASP A 94 -6.07 22.14 -16.24
C ASP A 94 -7.54 22.14 -16.72
N ILE A 95 -8.20 23.29 -16.76
CA ILE A 95 -9.59 23.43 -17.20
C ILE A 95 -9.62 23.74 -18.69
N VAL A 96 -10.08 22.80 -19.51
CA VAL A 96 -10.19 22.91 -20.97
C VAL A 96 -11.64 22.83 -21.44
N ARG A 97 -11.91 23.33 -22.65
CA ARG A 97 -13.24 23.21 -23.27
C ARG A 97 -13.41 21.81 -23.87
N CYS A 98 -14.60 21.23 -23.71
CA CYS A 98 -14.94 19.95 -24.32
C CYS A 98 -15.22 20.12 -25.83
N SER A 99 -14.64 19.26 -26.68
CA SER A 99 -14.85 19.26 -28.13
C SER A 99 -16.26 18.92 -28.57
N GLY A 100 -17.03 18.18 -27.76
CA GLY A 100 -18.41 17.81 -28.10
C GLY A 100 -19.44 18.88 -27.71
N CYS A 101 -19.48 19.26 -26.44
CA CYS A 101 -20.52 20.17 -25.91
C CYS A 101 -20.03 21.60 -25.59
N GLY A 102 -18.74 21.90 -25.76
CA GLY A 102 -18.17 23.22 -25.47
C GLY A 102 -18.10 23.59 -23.98
N LYS A 103 -18.60 22.77 -23.05
CA LYS A 103 -18.54 23.04 -21.61
C LYS A 103 -17.13 22.82 -21.05
N ALA A 104 -16.80 23.51 -19.96
CA ALA A 104 -15.54 23.31 -19.25
C ALA A 104 -15.45 21.89 -18.69
N LYS A 105 -14.29 21.26 -18.87
CA LYS A 105 -13.94 19.94 -18.32
C LYS A 105 -12.49 19.96 -17.85
N LEU A 106 -12.12 18.98 -17.04
CA LEU A 106 -10.73 18.78 -16.63
C LEU A 106 -9.92 18.10 -17.76
N LEU A 107 -8.67 18.51 -17.94
CA LEU A 107 -7.74 17.93 -18.91
C LEU A 107 -7.51 16.44 -18.57
N GLY A 108 -7.50 15.57 -19.58
CA GLY A 108 -7.36 14.11 -19.37
C GLY A 108 -8.61 13.40 -18.84
N HIS A 109 -9.70 14.12 -18.53
CA HIS A 109 -10.96 13.53 -18.08
C HIS A 109 -12.06 13.58 -19.16
N LEU A 110 -13.00 12.63 -19.06
CA LEU A 110 -14.22 12.62 -19.85
C LEU A 110 -15.16 13.72 -19.37
N CYS A 111 -15.86 14.37 -20.32
CA CYS A 111 -16.83 15.40 -19.97
C CYS A 111 -18.04 14.78 -19.24
N LEU A 112 -18.33 15.29 -18.04
CA LEU A 112 -19.47 14.84 -17.23
C LEU A 112 -20.81 15.02 -17.95
N TYR A 113 -20.96 16.09 -18.74
CA TYR A 113 -22.20 16.38 -19.45
C TYR A 113 -22.43 15.41 -20.60
N CYS A 114 -21.46 15.30 -21.52
CA CYS A 114 -21.53 14.34 -22.63
C CYS A 114 -21.72 12.91 -22.12
N TYR A 115 -21.00 12.53 -21.05
CA TYR A 115 -21.14 11.19 -20.45
C TYR A 115 -22.55 10.95 -19.90
N LYS A 116 -23.12 11.91 -19.17
CA LYS A 116 -24.49 11.82 -18.65
C LYS A 116 -25.50 11.66 -19.79
N ASP A 117 -25.34 12.41 -20.88
CA ASP A 117 -26.25 12.36 -22.02
C ASP A 117 -26.17 11.03 -22.77
N ILE A 118 -24.96 10.55 -23.05
CA ILE A 118 -24.74 9.25 -23.68
C ILE A 118 -25.30 8.13 -22.79
N ARG A 119 -24.98 8.14 -21.49
CA ARG A 119 -25.48 7.15 -20.54
C ARG A 119 -27.00 7.15 -20.44
N ARG A 120 -27.65 8.33 -20.48
CA ARG A 120 -29.11 8.44 -20.50
C ARG A 120 -29.68 7.85 -21.79
N LYS A 121 -29.11 8.20 -22.95
CA LYS A 121 -29.53 7.67 -24.25
C LYS A 121 -29.36 6.16 -24.34
N LEU A 122 -28.28 5.60 -23.82
CA LEU A 122 -28.06 4.14 -23.78
C LEU A 122 -29.10 3.44 -22.90
N ARG A 123 -29.38 3.98 -21.71
CA ARG A 123 -30.42 3.42 -20.81
C ARG A 123 -31.81 3.48 -21.44
N LEU A 124 -32.16 4.58 -22.08
CA LEU A 124 -33.46 4.75 -22.75
C LEU A 124 -33.53 3.97 -24.07
N GLY A 125 -32.42 3.86 -24.80
CA GLY A 125 -32.31 3.09 -26.05
C GLY A 125 -32.44 1.60 -25.83
N ASN A 126 -32.00 1.08 -24.68
CA ASN A 126 -32.25 -0.30 -24.24
C ASN A 126 -33.75 -0.60 -24.02
N LEU A 127 -34.62 0.41 -23.90
CA LEU A 127 -36.08 0.24 -23.83
C LEU A 127 -36.76 0.34 -25.21
N LYS A 128 -36.04 0.80 -26.25
CA LYS A 128 -36.58 0.94 -27.61
C LYS A 128 -36.40 -0.32 -28.46
N GLY A 129 -35.65 -1.32 -27.98
CA GLY A 129 -35.52 -2.64 -28.60
C GLY A 129 -36.63 -3.63 -28.23
N SER A 130 -37.60 -3.27 -27.38
CA SER A 130 -38.73 -4.12 -27.00
C SER A 130 -40.10 -3.59 -27.48
N LEU A 131 -40.09 -2.55 -28.33
CA LEU A 131 -41.29 -1.90 -28.88
C LEU A 131 -41.22 -1.82 -30.41
N ALA A 132 -40.51 -2.75 -31.04
CA ALA A 132 -40.54 -3.01 -32.47
C ALA A 132 -40.94 -4.48 -32.68
#